data_AF-A0A928LF07-F1
#
_entry.id   AF-A0A928LF07-F1
#
_cell.length_a   1.000
_cell.length_b   1.000
_cell.length_c   1.000
_cell.angle_alpha   90.00
_cell.angle_beta   90.00
_cell.angle_gamma   90.00
#
_symmetry.space_group_name_H-M   'P 1'
#
loop_
_entity.id
_entity.type
_entity.pdbx_description
1 polymer ?
#
loop_
_entity_poly.entity_id
_entity_poly.type
_entity_poly.pdbx_seq_one_letter_code
_entity_poly.pdbx_strand_id
1 'polypeptide(L)'
;MCEIRFFICEHCGNLIGMIHDAGVPMMCCGQKMTKLEAGVAEASREKHIPVVSVSENTVNVEIGEIEHPMTKEHSILWVYLQTDKGGQRKCLEIGKAPKVSFALADEKPVAVYAYCNLHGLWKADVEIKACELKPLNTSSVEDYVVCKCNSVSYFDILNEIQKHNNINNLLGIFDAVKETTHCSSGCGGCYDKVIAIISEAMSNK
;
A
#
# COMPACT_ATOMS: atom_id res chain seq x y z
N MET A 1 -0.64 -11.45 13.84
CA MET A 1 -0.51 -11.11 12.41
C MET A 1 -1.30 -12.15 11.63
N CYS A 2 -2.23 -11.74 10.76
CA CYS A 2 -2.98 -12.67 9.90
C CYS A 2 -2.07 -13.15 8.76
N GLU A 3 -1.16 -14.07 9.07
CA GLU A 3 -0.26 -14.64 8.07
C GLU A 3 -1.01 -15.66 7.19
N ILE A 4 -1.02 -15.44 5.88
CA ILE A 4 -1.69 -16.32 4.92
C ILE A 4 -0.70 -17.35 4.36
N ARG A 5 -1.13 -18.61 4.23
CA ARG A 5 -0.37 -19.66 3.55
C ARG A 5 -1.25 -20.37 2.55
N PHE A 6 -0.69 -20.67 1.38
CA PHE A 6 -1.37 -21.40 0.32
C PHE A 6 -0.75 -22.79 0.15
N PHE A 7 -1.58 -23.76 -0.19
CA PHE A 7 -1.15 -25.14 -0.46
C PHE A 7 -1.76 -25.63 -1.75
N ILE A 8 -1.02 -26.47 -2.48
CA ILE A 8 -1.47 -27.10 -3.72
C ILE A 8 -1.35 -28.62 -3.63
N CYS A 9 -2.31 -29.33 -4.21
CA CYS A 9 -2.20 -30.74 -4.50
C CYS A 9 -1.55 -30.91 -5.88
N GLU A 10 -0.36 -31.47 -5.94
CA GLU A 10 0.39 -31.67 -7.19
C GLU A 10 -0.27 -32.69 -8.14
N HIS A 11 -1.19 -33.51 -7.64
CA HIS A 11 -1.90 -34.50 -8.45
C HIS A 11 -3.16 -33.94 -9.14
N CYS A 12 -3.97 -33.14 -8.45
CA CYS A 12 -5.26 -32.67 -8.98
C CYS A 12 -5.36 -31.14 -9.15
N GLY A 13 -4.36 -30.39 -8.72
CA GLY A 13 -4.35 -28.93 -8.79
C GLY A 13 -5.24 -28.23 -7.75
N ASN A 14 -5.85 -28.97 -6.80
CA ASN A 14 -6.61 -28.35 -5.71
C ASN A 14 -5.71 -27.38 -4.95
N LEU A 15 -6.18 -26.14 -4.79
CA LEU A 15 -5.45 -25.05 -4.17
C LEU A 15 -6.27 -24.49 -3.01
N ILE A 16 -5.65 -24.39 -1.83
CA ILE A 16 -6.31 -23.93 -0.61
C ILE A 16 -5.51 -22.81 0.06
N GLY A 17 -6.21 -21.94 0.77
CA GLY A 17 -5.62 -20.95 1.70
C GLY A 17 -5.91 -21.35 3.13
N MET A 18 -4.91 -21.27 4.01
CA MET A 18 -5.05 -21.65 5.42
C MET A 18 -5.63 -20.50 6.25
N ILE A 19 -6.80 -20.72 6.85
CA ILE A 19 -7.45 -19.77 7.77
C ILE A 19 -6.98 -20.00 9.21
N HIS A 20 -6.87 -21.26 9.63
CA HIS A 20 -6.45 -21.65 10.97
C HIS A 20 -5.57 -22.90 10.90
N ASP A 21 -4.40 -22.85 11.52
CA ASP A 21 -3.46 -23.97 11.56
C ASP A 21 -3.51 -24.70 12.89
N ALA A 22 -4.03 -25.93 12.85
CA ALA A 22 -4.04 -26.83 14.00
C ALA A 22 -2.72 -27.63 14.15
N GLY A 23 -1.72 -27.40 13.31
CA GLY A 23 -0.42 -28.08 13.34
C GLY A 23 -0.40 -29.46 12.69
N VAL A 24 -1.39 -29.77 11.85
CA VAL A 24 -1.54 -31.07 11.17
C VAL A 24 -1.37 -30.95 9.65
N PRO A 25 -0.82 -31.97 8.96
CA PRO A 25 -0.68 -31.94 7.52
C PRO A 25 -2.03 -31.89 6.79
N MET A 26 -2.14 -31.01 5.78
CA MET A 26 -3.27 -31.01 4.85
C MET A 26 -3.11 -32.13 3.82
N MET A 27 -4.16 -32.93 3.63
CA MET A 27 -4.15 -34.11 2.74
C MET A 27 -5.12 -33.93 1.58
N CYS A 28 -4.67 -34.28 0.36
CA CYS A 28 -5.51 -34.33 -0.83
C CYS A 28 -5.00 -35.46 -1.74
N CYS A 29 -5.90 -36.22 -2.37
CA CYS A 29 -5.54 -37.37 -3.22
C CYS A 29 -4.64 -38.41 -2.53
N GLY A 30 -4.81 -38.61 -1.21
CA GLY A 30 -4.02 -39.58 -0.44
C GLY A 30 -2.59 -39.14 -0.10
N GLN A 31 -2.19 -37.91 -0.45
CA GLN A 31 -0.85 -37.38 -0.16
C GLN A 31 -0.93 -36.02 0.55
N LYS A 32 0.19 -35.64 1.17
CA LYS A 32 0.34 -34.33 1.79
C LYS A 32 0.36 -33.25 0.71
N MET A 33 -0.39 -32.19 0.91
CA MET A 33 -0.35 -31.02 0.02
C MET A 33 0.95 -30.23 0.21
N THR A 34 1.48 -29.68 -0.88
CA THR A 34 2.70 -28.88 -0.90
C THR A 34 2.38 -27.43 -0.56
N LYS A 35 3.11 -26.84 0.39
CA LYS A 35 3.02 -25.40 0.66
C LYS A 35 3.59 -24.63 -0.54
N LEU A 36 2.86 -23.64 -1.03
CA LEU A 36 3.35 -22.74 -2.06
C LEU A 36 4.26 -21.70 -1.42
N GLU A 37 5.56 -21.76 -1.73
CA GLU A 37 6.52 -20.72 -1.40
C GLU A 37 6.57 -19.69 -2.54
N ALA A 38 6.53 -18.41 -2.20
CA ALA A 38 6.49 -17.34 -3.21
C ALA A 38 7.88 -17.09 -3.82
N GLY A 39 7.95 -16.96 -5.15
CA GLY A 39 9.15 -16.53 -5.87
C GLY A 39 10.27 -17.58 -5.98
N VAL A 40 9.94 -18.86 -5.77
CA VAL A 40 10.91 -19.98 -5.88
C VAL A 40 11.04 -20.56 -7.29
N ALA A 41 10.11 -20.24 -8.20
CA ALA A 41 10.14 -20.74 -9.57
C ALA A 41 11.22 -20.04 -10.40
N GLU A 42 11.92 -20.80 -11.25
CA GLU A 42 12.87 -20.26 -12.23
C GLU A 42 12.12 -19.62 -13.41
N ALA A 43 11.58 -18.42 -13.19
CA ALA A 43 10.89 -17.63 -14.21
C ALA A 43 11.21 -16.13 -14.11
N SER A 44 10.87 -15.36 -15.15
CA SER A 44 11.17 -13.92 -15.23
C SER A 44 10.49 -13.13 -14.11
N ARG A 45 11.26 -12.60 -13.17
CA ARG A 45 10.73 -11.87 -12.01
C ARG A 45 9.94 -10.64 -12.44
N GLU A 46 10.40 -9.93 -13.46
CA GLU A 46 9.77 -8.71 -13.98
C GLU A 46 8.37 -8.94 -14.56
N LYS A 47 7.97 -10.18 -14.82
CA LYS A 47 6.61 -10.51 -15.30
C LYS A 47 5.68 -11.05 -14.21
N HIS A 48 6.19 -11.42 -13.05
CA HIS A 48 5.39 -12.16 -12.07
C HIS A 48 5.26 -11.46 -10.73
N ILE A 49 6.24 -10.63 -10.34
CA ILE A 49 6.15 -9.87 -9.10
C ILE A 49 5.02 -8.83 -9.25
N PRO A 50 4.04 -8.80 -8.34
CA PRO A 50 3.01 -7.78 -8.36
C PRO A 50 3.61 -6.37 -8.19
N VAL A 51 3.20 -5.45 -9.05
CA VAL A 51 3.47 -4.02 -8.94
C VAL A 51 2.27 -3.37 -8.28
N VAL A 52 2.50 -2.81 -7.09
CA VAL A 52 1.42 -2.31 -6.23
C VAL A 52 1.48 -0.79 -6.14
N SER A 53 0.34 -0.14 -6.34
CA SER A 53 0.16 1.28 -6.06
C SER A 53 -1.06 1.47 -5.15
N VAL A 54 -0.90 2.32 -4.14
CA VAL A 54 -1.96 2.61 -3.16
C VAL A 54 -2.38 4.06 -3.33
N SER A 55 -3.67 4.28 -3.56
CA SER A 55 -4.28 5.60 -3.73
C SER A 55 -5.52 5.68 -2.83
N GLU A 56 -5.45 6.52 -1.80
CA GLU A 56 -6.49 6.62 -0.77
C GLU A 56 -6.83 5.23 -0.18
N ASN A 57 -8.07 4.79 -0.38
CA ASN A 57 -8.59 3.51 0.08
C ASN A 57 -8.60 2.45 -1.03
N THR A 58 -7.83 2.64 -2.11
CA THR A 58 -7.77 1.68 -3.23
C THR A 58 -6.34 1.19 -3.43
N VAL A 59 -6.17 -0.13 -3.52
CA VAL A 59 -4.93 -0.79 -3.91
C VAL A 59 -5.07 -1.27 -5.34
N ASN A 60 -4.28 -0.68 -6.24
CA ASN A 60 -4.19 -1.12 -7.63
C ASN A 60 -2.99 -2.03 -7.79
N VAL A 61 -3.19 -3.15 -8.46
CA VAL A 61 -2.19 -4.19 -8.68
C VAL A 61 -2.09 -4.49 -10.16
N GLU A 62 -0.89 -4.44 -10.70
CA GLU A 62 -0.52 -4.95 -12.02
C GLU A 62 0.45 -6.12 -11.84
N ILE A 63 0.37 -7.17 -12.66
CA ILE A 63 1.28 -8.32 -12.51
C ILE A 63 2.45 -8.20 -13.48
N GLY A 64 3.61 -7.94 -12.88
CA GLY A 64 4.87 -7.66 -13.56
C GLY A 64 5.07 -6.18 -13.87
N GLU A 65 6.33 -5.74 -13.81
CA GLU A 65 6.79 -4.50 -14.45
C GLU A 65 6.66 -4.60 -15.97
N ILE A 66 6.80 -5.82 -16.50
CA ILE A 66 6.42 -6.20 -17.85
C ILE A 66 5.16 -7.05 -17.74
N GLU A 67 4.12 -6.70 -18.48
CA GLU A 67 2.82 -7.36 -18.41
C GLU A 67 2.93 -8.90 -18.57
N HIS A 68 2.41 -9.63 -17.57
CA HIS A 68 2.34 -11.09 -17.62
C HIS A 68 1.42 -11.57 -18.76
N PRO A 69 1.74 -12.66 -19.47
CA PRO A 69 0.83 -13.27 -20.43
C PRO A 69 -0.51 -13.68 -19.81
N MET A 70 -1.62 -13.45 -20.50
CA MET A 70 -2.96 -13.86 -20.04
C MET A 70 -3.64 -14.75 -21.08
N THR A 71 -2.96 -15.80 -21.54
CA THR A 71 -3.53 -16.80 -22.45
C THR A 71 -4.19 -17.93 -21.67
N LYS A 72 -4.89 -18.82 -22.38
CA LYS A 72 -5.53 -19.99 -21.76
C LYS A 72 -4.50 -20.96 -21.18
N GLU A 73 -3.34 -21.06 -21.83
CA GLU A 73 -2.24 -21.94 -21.45
C GLU A 73 -1.35 -21.33 -20.37
N HIS A 74 -1.24 -20.00 -20.33
CA HIS A 74 -0.36 -19.28 -19.42
C HIS A 74 -1.02 -17.98 -18.94
N SER A 75 -1.47 -17.98 -17.69
CA SER A 75 -2.19 -16.85 -17.09
C SER A 75 -2.01 -16.77 -15.57
N ILE A 76 -2.22 -15.57 -15.06
CA ILE A 76 -2.46 -15.33 -13.65
C ILE A 76 -3.90 -15.70 -13.34
N LEU A 77 -4.12 -16.70 -12.48
CA LEU A 77 -5.46 -17.16 -12.16
C LEU A 77 -6.14 -16.28 -11.12
N TRP A 78 -5.37 -15.80 -10.15
CA TRP A 78 -5.88 -14.98 -9.06
C TRP A 78 -4.79 -14.12 -8.42
N VAL A 79 -5.27 -13.06 -7.77
CA VAL A 79 -4.49 -12.15 -6.94
C VAL A 79 -5.11 -12.12 -5.54
N TYR A 80 -4.27 -12.16 -4.52
CA TYR A 80 -4.66 -12.07 -3.13
C TYR A 80 -3.99 -10.85 -2.48
N LEU A 81 -4.79 -9.91 -2.00
CA LEU A 81 -4.32 -8.81 -1.17
C LEU A 81 -4.40 -9.24 0.30
N GLN A 82 -3.26 -9.29 0.98
CA GLN A 82 -3.18 -9.45 2.42
C GLN A 82 -3.24 -8.08 3.10
N THR A 83 -4.00 -7.99 4.17
CA THR A 83 -4.12 -6.79 5.02
C THR A 83 -3.79 -7.13 6.46
N ASP A 84 -3.70 -6.11 7.31
CA ASP A 84 -3.53 -6.27 8.76
C ASP A 84 -4.73 -6.93 9.45
N LYS A 85 -5.91 -6.95 8.79
CA LYS A 85 -7.15 -7.55 9.30
C LYS A 85 -7.58 -8.82 8.58
N GLY A 86 -6.89 -9.25 7.53
CA GLY A 86 -7.21 -10.45 6.78
C GLY A 86 -6.72 -10.39 5.33
N GLY A 87 -7.67 -10.45 4.40
CA GLY A 87 -7.34 -10.28 3.00
C GLY A 87 -8.52 -10.46 2.04
N GLN A 88 -8.27 -10.11 0.78
CA GLN A 88 -9.23 -10.15 -0.30
C GLN A 88 -8.63 -10.95 -1.47
N ARG A 89 -9.44 -11.76 -2.15
CA ARG A 89 -9.00 -12.54 -3.32
C ARG A 89 -9.86 -12.21 -4.52
N LYS A 90 -9.25 -11.97 -5.67
CA LYS A 90 -9.92 -11.78 -6.95
C LYS A 90 -9.33 -12.70 -8.01
N CYS A 91 -10.18 -13.37 -8.78
CA CYS A 91 -9.75 -14.11 -9.97
C CYS A 91 -9.55 -13.11 -11.11
N LEU A 92 -8.60 -13.39 -12.01
CA LEU A 92 -8.43 -12.61 -13.23
C LEU A 92 -9.04 -13.35 -14.42
N GLU A 93 -9.55 -12.59 -15.38
CA GLU A 93 -10.10 -13.14 -16.62
C GLU A 93 -8.99 -13.42 -17.63
N ILE A 94 -8.99 -14.64 -18.17
CA ILE A 94 -8.10 -15.02 -19.27
C ILE A 94 -8.38 -14.14 -20.50
N GLY A 95 -7.33 -13.66 -21.14
CA GLY A 95 -7.38 -12.77 -22.31
C GLY A 95 -7.52 -11.28 -21.98
N LYS A 96 -7.59 -10.92 -20.69
CA LYS A 96 -7.60 -9.52 -20.23
C LYS A 96 -6.25 -9.14 -19.62
N ALA A 97 -6.02 -7.84 -19.48
CA ALA A 97 -4.83 -7.32 -18.82
C ALA A 97 -4.74 -7.89 -17.39
N PRO A 98 -3.55 -8.34 -16.91
CA PRO A 98 -3.35 -8.93 -15.60
C PRO A 98 -3.29 -7.83 -14.53
N LYS A 99 -4.40 -7.12 -14.34
CA LYS A 99 -4.52 -6.03 -13.38
C LYS A 99 -5.82 -6.12 -12.60
N VAL A 100 -5.79 -5.64 -11.37
CA VAL A 100 -6.94 -5.65 -10.48
C VAL A 100 -6.82 -4.58 -9.41
N SER A 101 -7.96 -4.05 -8.98
CA SER A 101 -8.04 -3.09 -7.87
C SER A 101 -8.80 -3.68 -6.70
N PHE A 102 -8.40 -3.34 -5.48
CA PHE A 102 -9.06 -3.71 -4.24
C PHE A 102 -9.45 -2.45 -3.48
N ALA A 103 -10.66 -2.42 -2.92
CA ALA A 103 -11.09 -1.33 -2.06
C ALA A 103 -10.84 -1.75 -0.61
N LEU A 104 -10.27 -0.84 0.18
CA LEU A 104 -10.03 -0.99 1.61
C LEU A 104 -11.07 -0.18 2.38
N ALA A 105 -11.43 -0.68 3.56
CA ALA A 105 -12.18 0.09 4.53
C ALA A 105 -11.19 0.76 5.50
N ASP A 106 -11.13 0.28 6.74
CA ASP A 106 -10.27 0.77 7.81
C ASP A 106 -9.04 -0.15 8.03
N GLU A 107 -8.69 -0.95 7.03
CA GLU A 107 -7.59 -1.91 7.04
C GLU A 107 -6.39 -1.41 6.22
N LYS A 108 -5.19 -1.89 6.54
CA LYS A 108 -3.95 -1.51 5.88
C LYS A 108 -3.43 -2.65 5.01
N PRO A 109 -2.98 -2.38 3.78
CA PRO A 109 -2.40 -3.41 2.93
C PRO A 109 -1.02 -3.81 3.48
N VAL A 110 -0.72 -5.11 3.43
CA VAL A 110 0.52 -5.70 3.94
C VAL A 110 1.34 -6.33 2.82
N ALA A 111 0.69 -7.15 1.98
CA ALA A 111 1.36 -7.83 0.87
C ALA A 111 0.35 -8.17 -0.23
N VAL A 112 0.84 -8.34 -1.45
CA VAL A 112 0.06 -8.84 -2.58
C VAL A 112 0.69 -10.11 -3.10
N TYR A 113 -0.13 -11.12 -3.32
CA TYR A 113 0.25 -12.39 -3.92
C TYR A 113 -0.42 -12.56 -5.28
N ALA A 114 0.30 -13.13 -6.24
CA ALA A 114 -0.23 -13.50 -7.53
C ALA A 114 0.15 -14.94 -7.87
N TYR A 115 -0.78 -15.70 -8.45
CA TYR A 115 -0.55 -17.09 -8.81
C TYR A 115 -0.64 -17.30 -10.31
N CYS A 116 0.49 -17.68 -10.90
CA CYS A 116 0.60 -18.13 -12.28
C CYS A 116 0.36 -19.64 -12.35
N ASN A 117 -0.45 -20.08 -13.31
CA ASN A 117 -0.73 -21.51 -13.49
C ASN A 117 0.50 -22.36 -13.84
N LEU A 118 1.55 -21.75 -14.42
CA LEU A 118 2.80 -22.42 -14.79
C LEU A 118 3.94 -22.15 -13.80
N HIS A 119 4.05 -20.91 -13.32
CA HIS A 119 5.21 -20.45 -12.53
C HIS A 119 4.91 -20.25 -11.04
N GLY A 120 3.75 -20.74 -10.57
CA GLY A 120 3.42 -20.79 -9.15
C GLY A 120 3.15 -19.42 -8.52
N LEU A 121 3.47 -19.32 -7.23
CA LEU A 121 3.12 -18.18 -6.39
C LEU A 121 4.21 -17.10 -6.40
N TRP A 122 3.80 -15.84 -6.44
CA TRP A 122 4.64 -14.66 -6.37
C TRP A 122 4.10 -13.69 -5.33
N LYS A 123 4.98 -12.89 -4.73
CA LYS A 123 4.64 -11.96 -3.65
C LYS A 123 5.39 -10.64 -3.84
N ALA A 124 4.71 -9.54 -3.55
CA ALA A 124 5.32 -8.25 -3.25
C ALA A 124 4.81 -7.77 -1.88
N ASP A 125 5.70 -7.29 -1.02
CA ASP A 125 5.29 -6.60 0.19
C ASP A 125 4.80 -5.19 -0.16
N VAL A 126 3.72 -4.75 0.49
CA VAL A 126 3.24 -3.38 0.33
C VAL A 126 4.00 -2.52 1.32
N GLU A 127 5.15 -2.02 0.87
CA GLU A 127 5.78 -0.91 1.55
C GLU A 127 4.88 0.30 1.39
N ILE A 128 4.10 0.63 2.42
CA ILE A 128 3.69 2.01 2.59
C ILE A 128 5.00 2.74 2.84
N LYS A 129 5.61 3.27 1.79
CA LYS A 129 6.47 4.43 1.96
C LYS A 129 5.56 5.46 2.61
N ALA A 130 5.63 5.54 3.94
CA ALA A 130 5.70 6.85 4.55
C ALA A 130 6.68 7.58 3.64
N CYS A 131 6.26 8.69 3.05
CA CYS A 131 7.23 9.58 2.46
C CYS A 131 8.20 9.88 3.62
N GLU A 132 9.28 9.11 3.74
CA GLU A 132 10.45 9.50 4.47
C GLU A 132 10.88 10.72 3.69
N LEU A 133 10.39 11.86 4.17
CA LEU A 133 10.90 13.15 3.81
C LEU A 133 12.41 12.99 3.95
N LYS A 134 13.13 12.95 2.82
CA LYS A 134 14.49 13.48 2.85
C LYS A 134 14.30 14.85 3.48
N PRO A 135 14.91 15.14 4.65
CA PRO A 135 14.85 16.48 5.19
C PRO A 135 15.26 17.39 4.04
N LEU A 136 14.37 18.31 3.68
CA LEU A 136 14.75 19.41 2.80
C LEU A 136 16.00 19.98 3.44
N ASN A 137 17.11 19.95 2.71
CA ASN A 137 18.33 20.61 3.14
C ASN A 137 18.08 22.12 3.07
N THR A 138 17.36 22.66 4.05
CA THR A 138 17.25 24.09 4.28
C THR A 138 18.34 24.47 5.27
N SER A 139 19.59 24.43 4.81
CA SER A 139 20.75 24.98 5.51
C SER A 139 20.69 26.51 5.68
N SER A 140 19.50 27.10 5.76
CA SER A 140 19.29 28.55 5.78
C SER A 140 17.97 29.04 6.40
N VAL A 141 17.09 28.17 6.91
CA VAL A 141 15.84 28.62 7.57
C VAL A 141 15.80 28.08 8.99
N GLU A 142 15.92 28.98 9.96
CA GLU A 142 15.81 28.66 11.38
C GLU A 142 14.36 28.31 11.73
N ASP A 143 14.15 27.22 12.46
CA ASP A 143 12.83 26.87 12.99
C ASP A 143 12.42 27.91 14.04
N TYR A 144 11.26 28.54 13.85
CA TYR A 144 10.72 29.51 14.78
C TYR A 144 9.30 29.13 15.21
N VAL A 145 8.96 29.48 16.46
CA VAL A 145 7.64 29.19 17.02
C VAL A 145 6.60 30.11 16.37
N VAL A 146 5.68 29.53 15.60
CA VAL A 146 4.58 30.21 14.93
C VAL A 146 3.42 30.45 15.89
N CYS A 147 3.13 29.48 16.78
CA CYS A 147 2.11 29.62 17.82
C CYS A 147 2.64 29.21 19.20
N LYS A 148 2.58 30.14 20.16
CA LYS A 148 3.03 29.91 21.55
C LYS A 148 2.05 29.09 22.39
N CYS A 149 0.80 28.96 21.97
CA CYS A 149 -0.25 28.30 22.76
C CYS A 149 -0.10 26.77 22.81
N ASN A 150 0.40 26.17 21.73
CA ASN A 150 0.73 24.74 21.70
C ASN A 150 2.13 24.47 21.11
N SER A 151 3.02 25.47 21.20
CA SER A 151 4.40 25.38 20.71
C SER A 151 4.53 24.95 19.24
N VAL A 152 3.59 25.36 18.39
CA VAL A 152 3.59 25.00 16.96
C VAL A 152 4.74 25.72 16.26
N SER A 153 5.63 24.97 15.63
CA SER A 153 6.79 25.49 14.91
C SER A 153 6.52 25.66 13.41
N TYR A 154 7.43 26.33 12.71
CA TYR A 154 7.37 26.50 11.27
C TYR A 154 7.46 25.14 10.56
N PHE A 155 8.31 24.23 11.07
CA PHE A 155 8.43 22.88 10.51
C PHE A 155 7.19 22.01 10.73
N ASP A 156 6.45 22.17 11.83
CA ASP A 156 5.19 21.44 12.03
C ASP A 156 4.19 21.72 10.90
N ILE A 157 4.10 22.98 10.48
CA ILE A 157 3.21 23.42 9.40
C ILE A 157 3.70 22.90 8.05
N LEU A 158 5.00 22.98 7.77
CA LEU A 158 5.57 22.46 6.51
C LEU A 158 5.40 20.95 6.38
N ASN A 159 5.61 20.20 7.47
CA ASN A 159 5.44 18.76 7.48
C ASN A 159 4.00 18.37 7.15
N GLU A 160 3.02 19.12 7.63
CA GLU A 160 1.60 18.86 7.31
C GLU A 160 1.28 19.18 5.85
N ILE A 161 1.73 20.33 5.34
CA ILE A 161 1.56 20.70 3.92
C ILE A 161 2.13 19.62 2.99
N GLN A 162 3.28 19.03 3.36
CA GLN A 162 3.94 17.99 2.57
C GLN A 162 3.21 16.64 2.56
N LYS A 163 2.32 16.37 3.54
CA LYS A 163 1.50 15.16 3.56
C LYS A 163 0.36 15.19 2.54
N HIS A 164 0.00 16.35 2.01
CA HIS A 164 -1.08 16.50 1.05
C HIS A 164 -0.58 16.43 -0.40
N ASN A 165 -1.04 15.42 -1.15
CA ASN A 165 -0.69 15.21 -2.57
C ASN A 165 -1.43 16.14 -3.54
N ASN A 166 -2.45 16.87 -3.06
CA ASN A 166 -3.23 17.80 -3.86
C ASN A 166 -3.22 19.18 -3.18
N ILE A 167 -2.39 20.07 -3.73
CA ILE A 167 -2.07 21.39 -3.17
C ILE A 167 -3.21 22.41 -3.35
N ASN A 168 -4.26 22.13 -4.11
CA ASN A 168 -5.32 23.11 -4.39
C ASN A 168 -6.35 23.30 -3.26
N ASN A 169 -6.15 22.68 -2.09
CA ASN A 169 -7.11 22.74 -0.97
C ASN A 169 -6.52 23.44 0.27
N LEU A 170 -6.36 24.76 0.18
CA LEU A 170 -5.85 25.64 1.25
C LEU A 170 -6.60 25.46 2.59
N LEU A 171 -7.93 25.38 2.53
CA LEU A 171 -8.76 25.23 3.72
C LEU A 171 -8.64 23.83 4.34
N GLY A 172 -8.56 22.79 3.52
CA GLY A 172 -8.34 21.42 4.00
C GLY A 172 -6.98 21.21 4.66
N ILE A 173 -5.92 21.82 4.11
CA ILE A 173 -4.58 21.80 4.71
C ILE A 173 -4.60 22.54 6.06
N PHE A 174 -5.30 23.67 6.13
CA PHE A 174 -5.41 24.43 7.36
C PHE A 174 -6.17 23.68 8.46
N ASP A 175 -7.23 22.96 8.11
CA ASP A 175 -7.97 22.15 9.07
C ASP A 175 -7.15 20.92 9.54
N ALA A 176 -6.36 20.30 8.66
CA ALA A 176 -5.42 19.25 9.04
C ALA A 176 -4.33 19.76 10.02
N VAL A 177 -3.80 20.96 9.79
CA VAL A 177 -2.86 21.61 10.72
C VAL A 177 -3.51 21.81 12.09
N LYS A 178 -4.78 22.22 12.16
CA LYS A 178 -5.49 22.37 13.45
C LYS A 178 -5.69 21.05 14.16
N GLU A 179 -6.03 19.99 13.44
CA GLU A 179 -6.25 18.67 14.02
C GLU A 179 -4.95 18.11 14.61
N THR A 180 -3.85 18.17 13.86
CA THR A 180 -2.53 17.68 14.29
C THR A 180 -1.96 18.53 15.44
N THR A 181 -2.10 19.85 15.37
CA THR A 181 -1.57 20.76 16.39
C THR A 181 -2.53 21.01 17.55
N HIS A 182 -3.71 20.37 17.56
CA HIS A 182 -4.79 20.60 18.53
C HIS A 182 -5.08 22.09 18.77
N CYS A 183 -4.86 22.93 17.75
CA CYS A 183 -4.91 24.37 17.87
C CYS A 183 -6.26 24.89 17.39
N SER A 184 -7.03 25.50 18.28
CA SER A 184 -8.18 26.33 17.88
C SER A 184 -7.63 27.59 17.23
N SER A 185 -7.48 27.59 15.90
CA SER A 185 -6.85 28.67 15.11
C SER A 185 -7.59 30.04 15.11
N GLY A 186 -8.21 30.42 16.22
CA GLY A 186 -8.76 31.74 16.49
C GLY A 186 -8.14 32.41 17.73
N CYS A 187 -7.24 31.75 18.46
CA CYS A 187 -6.55 32.41 19.59
C CYS A 187 -5.27 33.14 19.11
N GLY A 188 -5.21 34.46 19.30
CA GLY A 188 -3.95 35.21 19.28
C GLY A 188 -3.33 35.53 17.91
N GLY A 189 -4.11 35.59 16.83
CA GLY A 189 -3.63 36.07 15.51
C GLY A 189 -2.68 35.12 14.77
N CYS A 190 -2.69 33.83 15.11
CA CYS A 190 -1.89 32.80 14.43
C CYS A 190 -2.45 32.38 13.06
N TYR A 191 -3.75 32.59 12.82
CA TYR A 191 -4.44 32.25 11.56
C TYR A 191 -3.70 32.81 10.34
N ASP A 192 -3.47 34.13 10.32
CA ASP A 192 -2.86 34.81 9.16
C ASP A 192 -1.43 34.33 8.89
N LYS A 193 -0.69 33.98 9.95
CA LYS A 193 0.69 33.47 9.83
C LYS A 193 0.73 32.07 9.24
N VAL A 194 -0.13 31.18 9.71
CA VAL A 194 -0.22 29.81 9.20
C VAL A 194 -0.67 29.83 7.74
N ILE A 195 -1.65 30.66 7.39
CA ILE A 195 -2.13 30.80 6.00
C ILE A 195 -1.06 31.40 5.09
N ALA A 196 -0.29 32.39 5.56
CA ALA A 196 0.82 32.96 4.78
C ALA A 196 1.90 31.90 4.46
N ILE A 197 2.28 31.07 5.46
CA ILE A 197 3.23 29.97 5.28
C ILE A 197 2.70 28.95 4.28
N ILE A 198 1.42 28.56 4.40
CA ILE A 198 0.79 27.63 3.45
C ILE A 198 0.80 28.23 2.03
N SER A 199 0.40 29.50 1.88
CA SER A 199 0.38 30.18 0.58
C SER A 199 1.76 30.29 -0.07
N GLU A 200 2.80 30.58 0.72
CA GLU A 200 4.18 30.68 0.23
C GLU A 200 4.75 29.31 -0.18
N ALA A 201 4.49 28.28 0.63
CA ALA A 201 4.89 26.91 0.32
C ALA A 201 4.20 26.37 -0.94
N MET A 202 2.96 26.80 -1.21
CA MET A 202 2.23 26.46 -2.43
C MET A 202 2.72 27.21 -3.67
N SER A 203 3.30 28.40 -3.51
CA SER A 203 3.80 29.22 -4.64
C SER A 203 5.22 28.82 -5.10
N ASN A 204 5.97 28.09 -4.26
CA ASN A 204 7.35 27.67 -4.50
C ASN A 204 7.49 26.21 -4.99
N LYS A 205 6.39 25.58 -5.44
CA LYS A 205 6.33 24.19 -5.93
C LYS A 205 5.90 24.11 -7.39
#